data_AF-A0A0D0SLL3-F1
#
_entry.id   AF-A0A0D0SLL3-F1
#
_cell.length_a   1.000
_cell.length_b   1.000
_cell.length_c   1.000
_cell.angle_alpha   90.00
_cell.angle_beta   90.00
_cell.angle_gamma   90.00
#
_symmetry.space_group_name_H-M   'P 1'
#
loop_
_entity.id
_entity.type
_entity.pdbx_description
1 polymer ?
#
loop_
_entity_poly.entity_id
_entity_poly.type
_entity_poly.pdbx_seq_one_letter_code
_entity_poly.pdbx_strand_id
1 'polypeptide(L)'
;MKKSKGRYRPEPIVLQNEVAWNVGGKCFLAIQTSEYGYDYTLYRPDLSEIDGGQIDEIEKSIHEIRDEILEEYGWDNESMTAVNYELLMERVDELESAIFLGKKYKV
;
A
#
# COMPACT_ATOMS: atom_id res chain seq x y z
N MET A 1 47.90 9.20 10.51
CA MET A 1 46.93 8.21 11.03
C MET A 1 45.58 8.47 10.36
N LYS A 2 45.11 7.58 9.48
CA LYS A 2 43.84 7.72 8.74
C LYS A 2 42.67 7.41 9.67
N LYS A 3 41.68 8.31 9.78
CA LYS A 3 40.39 8.04 10.42
C LYS A 3 39.28 8.17 9.36
N SER A 4 38.69 7.01 9.08
CA SER A 4 37.45 6.67 8.38
C SER A 4 36.74 7.76 7.55
N LYS A 5 36.63 7.52 6.24
CA LYS A 5 35.59 8.09 5.38
C LYS A 5 34.25 7.52 5.84
N GLY A 6 33.55 8.23 6.73
CA GLY A 6 32.14 7.99 6.99
C GLY A 6 31.39 8.16 5.68
N ARG A 7 31.01 7.06 5.04
CA ARG A 7 30.02 7.12 3.96
C ARG A 7 28.69 7.40 4.66
N TYR A 8 28.34 8.68 4.74
CA TYR A 8 26.96 9.07 4.99
C TYR A 8 26.16 8.57 3.79
N ARG A 9 25.59 7.37 3.92
CA ARG A 9 24.42 7.01 3.14
C ARG A 9 23.28 7.61 3.95
N PRO A 10 22.60 8.68 3.50
CA PRO A 10 21.33 8.98 4.12
C PRO A 10 20.51 7.71 4.04
N GLU A 11 20.06 7.19 5.18
CA GLU A 11 18.89 6.33 5.18
C GLU A 11 17.85 7.07 4.35
N PRO A 12 17.20 6.43 3.35
CA PRO A 12 16.13 7.11 2.66
C PRO A 12 15.20 7.62 3.74
N ILE A 13 15.03 8.94 3.82
CA ILE A 13 13.92 9.53 4.56
C ILE A 13 12.74 8.93 3.83
N VAL A 14 12.19 7.84 4.38
CA VAL A 14 10.97 7.27 3.85
C VAL A 14 9.97 8.35 4.19
N LEU A 15 9.73 9.24 3.22
CA LEU A 15 8.53 10.04 3.17
C LEU A 15 7.42 8.98 3.07
N GLN A 16 7.00 8.39 4.20
CA GLN A 16 5.97 7.34 4.26
C GLN A 16 4.60 7.98 4.03
N ASN A 17 4.49 8.80 2.99
CA ASN A 17 3.21 9.17 2.46
C ASN A 17 2.52 7.94 1.86
N GLU A 18 3.23 6.83 1.64
CA GLU A 18 2.68 5.64 1.00
C GLU A 18 3.18 4.38 1.71
N VAL A 19 2.24 3.50 2.04
CA VAL A 19 2.51 2.24 2.72
C VAL A 19 1.56 1.17 2.18
N ALA A 20 2.02 -0.08 2.22
CA ALA A 20 1.17 -1.20 1.87
C ALA A 20 1.47 -2.42 2.75
N TRP A 21 0.43 -3.22 2.99
CA TRP A 21 0.51 -4.46 3.76
C TRP A 21 -0.19 -5.61 3.05
N ASN A 22 0.39 -6.80 3.16
CA ASN A 22 -0.31 -8.05 2.93
C ASN A 22 -0.99 -8.48 4.24
N VAL A 23 -2.30 -8.67 4.20
CA VAL A 23 -3.15 -9.03 5.34
C VAL A 23 -3.50 -10.51 5.26
N GLY A 24 -2.69 -11.35 5.92
CA GLY A 24 -2.95 -12.79 6.05
C GLY A 24 -3.03 -13.55 4.72
N GLY A 25 -2.52 -12.99 3.61
CA GLY A 25 -2.74 -13.52 2.27
C GLY A 25 -4.17 -13.39 1.74
N LYS A 26 -5.06 -12.68 2.45
CA LYS A 26 -6.45 -12.42 2.06
C LYS A 26 -6.58 -11.22 1.14
N CYS A 27 -5.83 -10.16 1.44
CA CYS A 27 -5.86 -8.92 0.67
C CYS A 27 -4.53 -8.16 0.81
N PHE A 28 -4.37 -7.16 -0.05
CA PHE A 28 -3.39 -6.10 0.13
C PHE A 28 -4.12 -4.81 0.49
N LEU A 29 -3.63 -4.12 1.52
CA LEU A 29 -4.08 -2.78 1.88
C LEU A 29 -2.99 -1.80 1.47
N ALA A 30 -3.32 -0.85 0.61
CA ALA A 30 -2.47 0.27 0.23
C ALA A 30 -3.07 1.55 0.84
N ILE A 31 -2.24 2.37 1.51
CA ILE A 31 -2.65 3.66 2.05
C ILE A 31 -1.68 4.73 1.57
N GLN A 32 -2.23 5.80 1.01
CA GLN A 32 -1.55 7.04 0.68
C GLN A 32 -2.01 8.15 1.64
N THR A 33 -1.06 8.83 2.27
CA THR A 33 -1.25 9.97 3.16
C THR A 33 -1.10 11.25 2.36
N SER A 34 -1.99 12.20 2.62
CA SER A 34 -1.95 13.56 2.10
C SER A 34 -2.12 14.57 3.23
N GLU A 35 -2.04 15.87 2.90
CA GLU A 35 -2.30 16.94 3.88
C GLU A 35 -3.76 16.99 4.36
N TYR A 36 -4.67 16.30 3.65
CA TYR A 36 -6.10 16.32 3.92
C TYR A 36 -6.63 15.03 4.55
N GLY A 37 -5.79 14.00 4.67
CA GLY A 37 -6.21 12.70 5.19
C GLY A 37 -5.50 11.55 4.51
N TYR A 38 -6.20 10.43 4.41
CA TYR A 38 -5.69 9.18 3.87
C TYR A 38 -6.58 8.70 2.74
N ASP A 39 -5.98 8.31 1.62
CA ASP A 39 -6.64 7.54 0.57
C ASP A 39 -6.21 6.08 0.72
N TYR A 40 -7.15 5.15 0.72
CA TYR A 40 -6.86 3.73 0.86
C TYR A 40 -7.48 2.93 -0.28
N THR A 41 -6.83 1.80 -0.60
CA THR A 41 -7.34 0.82 -1.53
C THR A 41 -7.07 -0.59 -1.01
N LEU A 42 -8.10 -1.42 -1.03
CA LEU A 42 -8.03 -2.84 -0.72
C LEU A 42 -8.04 -3.64 -2.02
N TYR A 43 -7.03 -4.48 -2.19
CA TYR A 43 -6.92 -5.41 -3.32
C TYR A 43 -7.06 -6.85 -2.86
N ARG A 44 -7.65 -7.70 -3.69
CA ARG A 44 -7.58 -9.15 -3.53
C ARG A 44 -6.17 -9.67 -3.80
N PRO A 45 -5.89 -10.96 -3.53
CA PRO A 45 -4.59 -11.55 -3.83
C PRO A 45 -4.28 -11.60 -5.33
N ASP A 46 -5.30 -11.53 -6.18
CA ASP A 46 -5.19 -11.40 -7.63
C ASP A 46 -5.07 -9.94 -8.12
N LEU A 47 -4.89 -9.00 -7.18
CA LEU A 47 -4.76 -7.56 -7.41
C LEU A 47 -6.02 -6.90 -7.99
N SER A 48 -7.18 -7.56 -7.96
CA SER A 48 -8.46 -6.90 -8.22
C SER A 48 -8.87 -6.02 -7.04
N GLU A 49 -9.35 -4.81 -7.33
CA GLU A 49 -9.88 -3.93 -6.29
C GLU A 49 -11.10 -4.57 -5.59
N ILE A 50 -11.11 -4.47 -4.27
CA ILE A 50 -12.22 -4.86 -3.40
C ILE A 50 -13.03 -3.62 -3.07
N ASP A 51 -12.34 -2.61 -2.54
CA ASP A 51 -12.89 -1.35 -2.08
C ASP A 51 -11.79 -0.28 -2.02
N GLY A 52 -12.19 0.98 -1.96
CA GLY A 52 -11.29 2.10 -1.77
C GLY A 52 -12.05 3.34 -1.28
N GLY A 53 -11.36 4.20 -0.54
CA GLY A 53 -12.00 5.35 0.08
C GLY A 53 -11.02 6.37 0.65
N GLN A 54 -11.59 7.47 1.14
CA GLN A 54 -10.86 8.58 1.75
C GLN A 54 -11.27 8.74 3.22
N ILE A 55 -10.28 9.01 4.06
CA ILE A 55 -10.45 9.21 5.50
C ILE A 55 -9.81 10.54 5.88
N ASP A 56 -10.65 11.52 6.23
CA ASP A 56 -10.26 12.90 6.53
C ASP A 56 -9.78 13.07 8.00
N GLU A 57 -9.08 12.08 8.55
CA GLU A 57 -8.66 12.05 9.95
C GLU A 57 -7.14 12.20 10.11
N ILE A 58 -6.62 13.37 9.73
CA ILE A 58 -5.17 13.68 9.76
C ILE A 58 -4.50 13.56 11.14
N GLU A 59 -5.30 13.56 12.23
CA GLU A 59 -4.79 13.46 13.60
C GLU A 59 -4.43 12.02 13.98
N LYS A 60 -5.06 11.02 13.32
CA LYS A 60 -4.76 9.61 13.54
C LYS A 60 -3.49 9.22 12.80
N SER A 61 -2.72 8.31 13.38
CA SER A 61 -1.58 7.70 12.71
C SER A 61 -2.05 6.72 11.63
N ILE A 62 -1.20 6.51 10.63
CA ILE A 62 -1.47 5.54 9.56
C ILE A 62 -1.73 4.11 10.06
N HIS A 63 -1.20 3.76 11.24
CA HIS A 63 -1.46 2.46 11.88
C HIS A 63 -2.85 2.38 12.49
N GLU A 64 -3.33 3.46 13.11
CA GLU A 64 -4.71 3.53 13.62
C GLU A 64 -5.71 3.47 12.46
N ILE A 65 -5.47 4.22 11.39
CA ILE A 65 -6.28 4.17 10.17
C ILE A 65 -6.33 2.76 9.57
N ARG A 66 -5.18 2.10 9.49
CA ARG A 66 -5.07 0.72 9.03
C ARG A 66 -5.89 -0.24 9.90
N ASP A 67 -5.80 -0.10 11.22
CA ASP A 67 -6.51 -0.99 12.15
C ASP A 67 -8.03 -0.76 12.06
N GLU A 68 -8.48 0.48 11.94
CA GLU A 68 -9.90 0.82 11.74
C GLU A 68 -10.45 0.26 10.43
N ILE A 69 -9.73 0.44 9.32
CA ILE A 69 -10.10 -0.15 8.03
C ILE A 69 -10.24 -1.66 8.20
N LEU A 70 -9.25 -2.34 8.78
CA LEU A 70 -9.29 -3.80 8.90
C LEU A 70 -10.35 -4.32 9.88
N GLU A 71 -10.67 -3.55 10.93
CA GLU A 71 -11.75 -3.89 11.87
C GLU A 71 -13.12 -3.92 11.16
N GLU A 72 -13.40 -3.00 10.25
CA GLU A 72 -14.64 -2.99 9.46
C GLU A 72 -14.84 -4.27 8.65
N TYR A 73 -13.74 -4.89 8.21
CA TYR A 73 -13.73 -6.16 7.47
C TYR A 73 -13.55 -7.41 8.35
N GLY A 74 -13.32 -7.24 9.65
CA GLY A 74 -13.00 -8.33 10.59
C GLY A 74 -11.66 -9.01 10.29
N TRP A 75 -10.69 -8.26 9.78
CA TRP A 75 -9.32 -8.72 9.46
C TRP A 75 -8.24 -8.13 10.38
N ASP A 76 -8.64 -7.42 11.42
CA ASP A 76 -7.82 -6.85 12.49
C ASP A 76 -6.92 -7.89 13.20
N ASN A 77 -7.35 -9.16 13.22
CA ASN A 77 -6.61 -10.27 13.84
C ASN A 77 -5.67 -11.03 12.89
N GLU A 78 -5.61 -10.64 11.61
CA GLU A 78 -4.78 -11.32 10.62
C GLU A 78 -3.31 -10.91 10.71
N SER A 79 -2.41 -11.82 10.30
CA SER A 79 -0.99 -11.50 10.27
C SER A 79 -0.70 -10.45 9.20
N MET A 80 -0.05 -9.35 9.56
CA MET A 80 0.28 -8.29 8.62
C MET A 80 1.78 -8.27 8.28
N THR A 81 2.09 -8.22 6.99
CA THR A 81 3.48 -8.04 6.52
C THR A 81 3.56 -6.80 5.63
N ALA A 82 4.44 -5.86 5.97
CA ALA A 82 4.70 -4.70 5.14
C ALA A 82 5.24 -5.14 3.76
N VAL A 83 4.68 -4.58 2.71
CA VAL A 83 5.13 -4.79 1.32
C VAL A 83 5.57 -3.47 0.73
N ASN A 84 6.34 -3.52 -0.36
CA ASN A 84 6.72 -2.32 -1.09
C ASN A 84 5.51 -1.79 -1.86
N TYR A 85 5.09 -0.56 -1.55
CA TYR A 85 3.94 0.10 -2.17
C TYR A 85 4.14 0.30 -3.68
N GLU A 86 5.27 0.85 -4.11
CA GLU A 86 5.58 1.09 -5.53
C GLU A 86 5.48 -0.20 -6.35
N LEU A 87 6.04 -1.31 -5.84
CA LEU A 87 5.99 -2.61 -6.51
C LEU A 87 4.58 -3.21 -6.53
N LEU A 88 3.76 -2.96 -5.49
CA LEU A 88 2.35 -3.36 -5.51
C LEU A 88 1.62 -2.61 -6.62
N MET A 89 1.78 -1.29 -6.71
CA MET A 89 1.13 -0.45 -7.70
C MET A 89 1.61 -0.76 -9.13
N GLU A 90 2.89 -1.01 -9.34
CA GLU A 90 3.44 -1.46 -10.64
C GLU A 90 2.74 -2.74 -11.13
N ARG A 91 2.54 -3.72 -10.25
CA ARG A 91 1.86 -4.97 -10.60
C ARG A 91 0.38 -4.78 -10.90
N VAL A 92 -0.29 -3.88 -10.18
CA VAL A 92 -1.69 -3.51 -10.45
C VAL A 92 -1.78 -2.92 -11.86
N ASP A 93 -0.95 -1.94 -12.18
CA ASP A 93 -0.92 -1.27 -13.50
C ASP A 93 -0.60 -2.26 -14.66
N GLU A 94 0.37 -3.16 -14.44
CA GLU A 94 0.69 -4.22 -15.41
C GLU A 94 -0.51 -5.13 -15.70
N LEU A 95 -1.24 -5.55 -14.65
CA LEU A 95 -2.41 -6.41 -14.81
C LEU A 95 -3.57 -5.69 -15.49
N GLU A 96 -3.84 -4.44 -15.12
CA GLU A 96 -4.87 -3.64 -15.76
C GLU A 96 -4.58 -3.43 -17.25
N SER A 97 -3.33 -3.10 -17.57
CA SER A 97 -2.84 -2.98 -18.95
C SER A 97 -2.99 -4.30 -19.72
N ALA A 98 -2.62 -5.44 -19.12
CA ALA A 98 -2.78 -6.75 -19.74
C ALA A 98 -4.25 -7.12 -19.97
N ILE A 99 -5.13 -6.82 -19.00
CA ILE A 99 -6.58 -7.03 -19.12
C ILE A 99 -7.16 -6.16 -20.23
N PHE A 100 -6.76 -4.89 -20.30
CA PHE A 100 -7.21 -3.96 -21.33
C PHE A 100 -6.82 -4.43 -22.73
N LEU A 101 -5.56 -4.85 -22.91
CA LEU A 101 -5.08 -5.42 -24.18
C LEU A 101 -5.81 -6.73 -24.50
N GLY A 102 -5.96 -7.64 -23.53
CA GLY A 102 -6.69 -8.90 -23.71
C GLY A 102 -8.16 -8.69 -24.13
N LYS A 103 -8.83 -7.66 -23.61
CA LYS A 103 -10.20 -7.28 -24.04
C LYS A 103 -10.23 -6.72 -25.46
N LYS A 104 -9.21 -5.99 -25.90
CA LYS A 104 -9.11 -5.41 -27.24
C LYS A 104 -8.90 -6.45 -28.34
N TYR A 105 -8.27 -7.58 -28.02
CA TYR A 105 -7.89 -8.62 -29.00
C TYR A 105 -8.71 -9.92 -28.91
N LYS A 106 -9.78 -9.97 -28.10
CA LYS A 106 -10.78 -11.07 -28.19
C LYS A 106 -11.66 -10.85 -29.43
N VAL A 107 -11.29 -11.53 -30.52
CA VAL A 107 -12.08 -11.75 -31.75
C VAL A 107 -13.29 -12.65 -31.51
#